data_AF-A0A1W6A0D2-F1
#
_entry.id   AF-A0A1W6A0D2-F1
#
_cell.length_a   1.000
_cell.length_b   1.000
_cell.length_c   1.000
_cell.angle_alpha   90.00
_cell.angle_beta   90.00
_cell.angle_gamma   90.00
#
_symmetry.space_group_name_H-M   'P 1'
#
loop_
_entity.id
_entity.type
_entity.pdbx_description
1 polymer ?
#
loop_
_entity_poly.entity_id
_entity_poly.type
_entity_poly.pdbx_seq_one_letter_code
_entity_poly.pdbx_strand_id
1 'polypeptide(L)'
;MDKKLQKFISVSTDQQHLKNVLAKVKSNKTKIKEDDRVYFDRSKNEEAKAEYYKSIDFLDKSDGTMEKILELIQSTHQNELRYDPSDYVYPWVDLRPDGKLQSIYSGEKREPEDVIQEDYEVSKKRKEKMKNNEGTAKDPVKMMEEVAAAFKYNCEHAVPQSWFNEQEPMRGDLHHLFTCEPLCNSIRSNYPYHDFEGYPKDEQADLNRIEDQCGKAENELFEPEYAKGTVARAMLYFLLRYPGCIEASHRKKIDDGLLLEWHKQEPPEVYELHRNQAISELQGNRNPYIDFPMEMAGFAELV
;
A
#
# COMPACT_ATOMS: atom_id res chain seq x y z
N MET A 1 21.90 13.25 -8.70
CA MET A 1 20.56 13.56 -9.25
C MET A 1 19.92 14.53 -8.29
N ASP A 2 19.36 15.66 -8.74
CA ASP A 2 18.72 16.65 -7.86
C ASP A 2 17.68 15.95 -6.96
N LYS A 3 17.64 16.24 -5.65
CA LYS A 3 16.66 15.68 -4.72
C LYS A 3 15.22 15.89 -5.22
N LYS A 4 14.97 16.99 -5.94
CA LYS A 4 13.67 17.25 -6.59
C LYS A 4 13.35 16.23 -7.69
N LEU A 5 14.34 15.83 -8.49
CA LEU A 5 14.15 14.87 -9.57
C LEU A 5 13.94 13.44 -9.03
N GLN A 6 14.59 13.10 -7.90
CA GLN A 6 14.41 11.81 -7.23
C GLN A 6 12.97 11.59 -6.72
N LYS A 7 12.23 12.67 -6.40
CA LYS A 7 10.82 12.60 -6.01
C LYS A 7 9.93 12.06 -7.14
N PHE A 8 10.22 12.45 -8.38
CA PHE A 8 9.39 12.11 -9.55
C PHE A 8 9.88 10.88 -10.33
N ILE A 9 11.13 10.47 -10.10
CA ILE A 9 11.73 9.24 -10.64
C ILE A 9 12.19 8.39 -9.46
N SER A 10 11.23 7.76 -8.78
CA SER A 10 11.50 6.93 -7.62
C SER A 10 12.22 5.64 -8.01
N VAL A 11 11.67 4.92 -8.98
CA VAL A 11 12.22 3.64 -9.45
C VAL A 11 13.51 3.90 -10.25
N SER A 12 14.55 3.12 -9.95
CA SER A 12 15.87 3.27 -10.57
C SER A 12 15.82 3.08 -12.09
N THR A 13 16.59 3.90 -12.82
CA THR A 13 16.80 3.72 -14.28
C THR A 13 18.11 2.99 -14.60
N ASP A 14 18.81 2.50 -13.57
CA ASP A 14 20.03 1.72 -13.73
C ASP A 14 19.73 0.27 -14.13
N GLN A 15 20.32 -0.18 -15.23
CA GLN A 15 20.05 -1.51 -15.78
C GLN A 15 20.62 -2.64 -14.92
N GLN A 16 21.74 -2.39 -14.22
CA GLN A 16 22.33 -3.40 -13.34
C GLN A 16 21.48 -3.59 -12.08
N HIS A 17 20.96 -2.49 -11.54
CA HIS A 17 20.00 -2.48 -10.44
C HIS A 17 18.75 -3.29 -10.80
N LEU A 18 18.14 -3.03 -11.96
CA LEU A 18 17.00 -3.81 -12.46
C LEU A 18 17.31 -5.31 -12.49
N LYS A 19 18.46 -5.72 -13.04
CA LYS A 19 18.87 -7.13 -13.09
C LYS A 19 18.98 -7.74 -11.70
N ASN A 20 19.50 -6.99 -10.73
CA ASN A 20 19.63 -7.46 -9.35
C ASN A 20 18.25 -7.67 -8.69
N VAL A 21 17.32 -6.72 -8.88
CA VAL A 21 15.95 -6.83 -8.37
C VAL A 21 15.22 -8.03 -9.01
N LEU A 22 15.30 -8.19 -10.33
CA LEU A 22 14.69 -9.34 -11.03
C LEU A 22 15.30 -10.68 -10.58
N ALA A 23 16.61 -10.73 -10.30
CA ALA A 23 17.25 -11.93 -9.75
C ALA A 23 16.75 -12.25 -8.33
N LYS A 24 16.56 -11.24 -7.48
CA LYS A 24 15.98 -11.37 -6.14
C LYS A 24 14.57 -11.96 -6.20
N VAL A 25 13.70 -11.43 -7.06
CA VAL A 25 12.33 -11.91 -7.26
C VAL A 25 12.33 -13.39 -7.69
N LYS A 26 13.13 -13.75 -8.69
CA LYS A 26 13.24 -15.14 -9.16
C LYS A 26 13.72 -16.08 -8.06
N SER A 27 14.68 -15.64 -7.24
CA SER A 27 15.16 -16.42 -6.10
C SER A 27 14.05 -16.63 -5.06
N ASN A 28 13.31 -15.57 -4.71
CA ASN A 28 12.18 -15.66 -3.78
C ASN A 28 11.10 -16.61 -4.29
N LYS A 29 10.67 -16.48 -5.55
CA LYS A 29 9.68 -17.39 -6.17
C LYS A 29 10.14 -18.85 -6.18
N THR A 30 11.42 -19.09 -6.41
CA THR A 30 11.98 -20.44 -6.36
C THR A 30 11.88 -21.02 -4.96
N LYS A 31 12.30 -20.26 -3.93
CA LYS A 31 12.24 -20.70 -2.54
C LYS A 31 10.82 -20.95 -2.06
N ILE A 32 9.86 -20.08 -2.42
CA ILE A 32 8.44 -20.26 -2.09
C ILE A 32 7.94 -21.61 -2.62
N LYS A 33 8.26 -21.95 -3.89
CA LYS A 33 7.86 -23.23 -4.50
C LYS A 33 8.52 -24.45 -3.86
N GLU A 34 9.70 -24.28 -3.26
CA GLU A 34 10.44 -25.38 -2.62
C GLU A 34 9.96 -25.64 -1.19
N ASP A 35 9.60 -24.59 -0.45
CA ASP A 35 9.08 -24.68 0.92
C ASP A 35 8.13 -23.51 1.21
N ASP A 36 6.83 -23.79 1.28
CA ASP A 36 5.79 -22.80 1.58
C ASP A 36 6.03 -22.08 2.93
N ARG A 37 6.80 -22.67 3.87
CA ARG A 37 7.17 -22.00 5.13
C ARG A 37 8.15 -20.85 4.91
N VAL A 38 8.85 -20.79 3.77
CA VAL A 38 9.64 -19.63 3.40
C VAL A 38 8.75 -18.43 3.15
N TYR A 39 7.57 -18.64 2.56
CA TYR A 39 6.62 -17.55 2.35
C TYR A 39 6.10 -17.02 3.68
N PHE A 40 5.61 -17.90 4.56
CA PHE A 40 5.14 -17.47 5.88
C PHE A 40 5.34 -18.53 6.96
N ASP A 41 6.24 -18.24 7.91
CA ASP A 41 6.45 -19.04 9.12
C ASP A 41 5.60 -18.48 10.27
N ARG A 42 4.47 -19.13 10.53
CA ARG A 42 3.53 -18.71 11.58
C ARG A 42 4.17 -18.67 12.97
N SER A 43 5.06 -19.62 13.32
CA SER A 43 5.67 -19.65 14.65
C SER A 43 6.57 -18.43 14.86
N LYS A 44 7.42 -18.14 13.88
CA LYS A 44 8.29 -16.96 13.93
C LYS A 44 7.51 -15.66 13.94
N ASN A 45 6.42 -15.57 13.18
CA ASN A 45 5.56 -14.39 13.22
C ASN A 45 4.95 -14.19 14.61
N GLU A 46 4.44 -15.25 15.26
CA GLU A 46 3.88 -15.14 16.61
C GLU A 46 4.93 -14.74 17.65
N GLU A 47 6.16 -15.28 17.57
CA GLU A 47 7.28 -14.88 18.43
C GLU A 47 7.66 -13.40 18.22
N ALA A 48 7.80 -12.97 16.96
CA ALA A 48 8.12 -11.58 16.62
C ALA A 48 7.00 -10.62 17.07
N LYS A 49 5.73 -11.01 16.88
CA LYS A 49 4.56 -10.25 17.34
C LYS A 49 4.57 -10.12 18.86
N ALA A 50 4.77 -11.22 19.59
CA ALA A 50 4.81 -11.21 21.05
C ALA A 50 5.93 -10.31 21.59
N GLU A 51 7.13 -10.37 21.00
CA GLU A 51 8.25 -9.51 21.40
C GLU A 51 7.98 -8.04 21.08
N TYR A 52 7.48 -7.73 19.89
CA TYR A 52 7.20 -6.36 19.46
C TYR A 52 6.16 -5.68 20.37
N TYR A 53 5.09 -6.39 20.73
CA TYR A 53 3.99 -5.86 21.52
C TYR A 53 4.07 -6.16 23.02
N LYS A 54 5.22 -6.64 23.54
CA LYS A 54 5.37 -7.09 24.93
C LYS A 54 4.98 -6.07 26.01
N SER A 55 4.98 -4.78 25.68
CA SER A 55 4.61 -3.68 26.59
C SER A 55 3.17 -3.21 26.46
N ILE A 56 2.39 -3.82 25.55
CA ILE A 56 1.00 -3.45 25.27
C ILE A 56 0.07 -4.51 25.83
N ASP A 57 -0.90 -4.07 26.62
CA ASP A 57 -2.02 -4.91 27.05
C ASP A 57 -3.25 -4.58 26.20
N PHE A 58 -3.51 -5.39 25.18
CA PHE A 58 -4.66 -5.20 24.29
C PHE A 58 -6.02 -5.49 24.94
N LEU A 59 -6.05 -6.06 26.16
CA LEU A 59 -7.28 -6.26 26.92
C LEU A 59 -7.66 -5.00 27.74
N ASP A 60 -6.69 -4.11 28.00
CA ASP A 60 -6.94 -2.81 28.60
C ASP A 60 -7.50 -1.85 27.55
N LYS A 61 -8.82 -1.65 27.59
CA LYS A 61 -9.55 -0.77 26.68
C LYS A 61 -9.49 0.72 27.03
N SER A 62 -8.59 1.14 27.91
CA SER A 62 -8.41 2.56 28.23
C SER A 62 -7.71 3.34 27.11
N ASP A 63 -7.93 4.66 27.07
CA ASP A 63 -7.27 5.57 26.12
C ASP A 63 -5.73 5.45 26.15
N GLY A 64 -5.17 5.15 27.33
CA GLY A 64 -3.73 4.97 27.52
C GLY A 64 -3.13 3.81 26.72
N THR A 65 -3.93 2.80 26.33
CA THR A 65 -3.44 1.72 25.47
C THR A 65 -3.23 2.20 24.04
N MET A 66 -4.15 3.00 23.50
CA MET A 66 -4.03 3.56 22.14
C MET A 66 -2.84 4.51 22.03
N GLU A 67 -2.57 5.31 23.07
CA GLU A 67 -1.38 6.17 23.15
C GLU A 67 -0.09 5.34 23.13
N LYS A 68 -0.01 4.26 23.91
CA LYS A 68 1.16 3.36 23.91
C LYS A 68 1.36 2.66 22.57
N ILE A 69 0.28 2.25 21.90
CA ILE A 69 0.35 1.65 20.57
C ILE A 69 0.91 2.68 19.57
N LEU A 70 0.41 3.92 19.62
CA LEU A 70 0.90 5.03 18.79
C LEU A 70 2.40 5.29 19.02
N GLU A 71 2.83 5.40 20.27
CA GLU A 71 4.24 5.57 20.63
C GLU A 71 5.11 4.41 20.12
N LEU A 72 4.63 3.17 20.25
CA LEU A 72 5.34 1.98 19.79
C LEU A 72 5.53 2.00 18.27
N ILE A 73 4.47 2.21 17.49
CA ILE A 73 4.57 2.24 16.01
C ILE A 73 5.37 3.44 15.49
N GLN A 74 5.43 4.55 16.23
CA GLN A 74 6.25 5.70 15.88
C GLN A 74 7.72 5.45 16.18
N SER A 75 8.04 4.98 17.39
CA SER A 75 9.43 4.77 17.85
C SER A 75 10.13 3.59 17.17
N THR A 76 9.37 2.61 16.67
CA THR A 76 9.92 1.44 15.97
C THR A 76 10.04 1.61 14.46
N HIS A 77 9.47 2.67 13.87
CA HIS A 77 9.68 3.00 12.44
C HIS A 77 11.08 3.61 12.26
N GLN A 78 12.11 2.76 12.33
CA GLN A 78 13.52 3.17 12.37
C GLN A 78 14.11 3.40 10.98
N ASN A 79 13.53 2.81 9.95
CA ASN A 79 13.99 2.93 8.58
C ASN A 79 12.89 3.53 7.70
N GLU A 80 12.92 4.86 7.57
CA GLU A 80 12.02 5.63 6.71
C GLU A 80 12.41 5.44 5.24
N LEU A 81 11.77 4.45 4.60
CA LEU A 81 12.01 4.13 3.20
C LEU A 81 11.49 5.26 2.31
N ARG A 82 12.22 5.57 1.24
CA ARG A 82 11.68 6.37 0.14
C ARG A 82 10.64 5.55 -0.62
N TYR A 83 9.67 6.21 -1.23
CA TYR A 83 8.80 5.56 -2.20
C TYR A 83 9.62 4.93 -3.34
N ASP A 84 9.65 3.60 -3.41
CA ASP A 84 10.23 2.80 -4.50
C ASP A 84 9.60 1.40 -4.50
N PRO A 85 8.47 1.20 -5.19
CA PRO A 85 7.75 -0.06 -5.11
C PRO A 85 8.50 -1.22 -5.78
N SER A 86 9.38 -0.93 -6.74
CA SER A 86 10.20 -1.94 -7.41
C SER A 86 11.26 -2.55 -6.49
N ASP A 87 11.76 -1.78 -5.52
CA ASP A 87 12.76 -2.29 -4.56
C ASP A 87 12.11 -2.96 -3.34
N TYR A 88 10.99 -2.44 -2.87
CA TYR A 88 10.44 -2.78 -1.56
C TYR A 88 9.11 -3.52 -1.59
N VAL A 89 8.22 -3.22 -2.55
CA VAL A 89 6.86 -3.78 -2.60
C VAL A 89 6.86 -5.10 -3.38
N TYR A 90 7.15 -5.05 -4.67
CA TYR A 90 7.00 -6.19 -5.59
C TYR A 90 7.93 -7.39 -5.36
N PRO A 91 9.18 -7.21 -4.91
CA PRO A 91 10.10 -8.34 -4.80
C PRO A 91 9.80 -9.34 -3.69
N TRP A 92 9.06 -8.91 -2.67
CA TRP A 92 8.86 -9.73 -1.47
C TRP A 92 7.60 -9.41 -0.71
N VAL A 93 7.42 -8.13 -0.32
CA VAL A 93 6.31 -7.70 0.54
C VAL A 93 5.00 -8.13 -0.10
N ASP A 94 4.75 -7.73 -1.33
CA ASP A 94 3.44 -7.89 -1.96
C ASP A 94 3.25 -9.19 -2.75
N LEU A 95 4.24 -10.09 -2.70
CA LEU A 95 4.10 -11.43 -3.27
C LEU A 95 2.97 -12.18 -2.57
N ARG A 96 2.26 -13.01 -3.33
CA ARG A 96 1.27 -13.99 -2.87
C ARG A 96 1.94 -15.36 -2.68
N PRO A 97 1.27 -16.32 -2.01
CA PRO A 97 1.83 -17.67 -1.82
C PRO A 97 2.17 -18.41 -3.11
N ASP A 98 1.54 -18.06 -4.24
CA ASP A 98 1.85 -18.62 -5.56
C ASP A 98 3.06 -17.94 -6.24
N GLY A 99 3.70 -16.98 -5.56
CA GLY A 99 4.84 -16.21 -6.06
C GLY A 99 4.47 -15.13 -7.08
N LYS A 100 3.17 -14.85 -7.28
CA LYS A 100 2.68 -13.77 -8.13
C LYS A 100 2.35 -12.53 -7.32
N LEU A 101 2.12 -11.41 -8.01
CA LEU A 101 1.44 -10.25 -7.44
C LEU A 101 -0.05 -10.35 -7.71
N GLN A 102 -0.84 -9.66 -6.89
CA GLN A 102 -2.26 -9.51 -7.09
C GLN A 102 -2.65 -8.06 -6.88
N SER A 103 -3.33 -7.48 -7.87
CA SER A 103 -3.82 -6.11 -7.78
C SER A 103 -4.77 -5.94 -6.60
N ILE A 104 -4.57 -4.87 -5.84
CA ILE A 104 -5.37 -4.59 -4.65
C ILE A 104 -6.83 -4.31 -4.99
N TYR A 105 -7.11 -3.75 -6.17
CA TYR A 105 -8.45 -3.34 -6.56
C TYR A 105 -9.13 -4.33 -7.49
N SER A 106 -8.41 -4.84 -8.50
CA SER A 106 -8.98 -5.77 -9.49
C SER A 106 -8.86 -7.24 -9.15
N GLY A 107 -7.99 -7.59 -8.19
CA GLY A 107 -7.64 -8.98 -7.96
C GLY A 107 -6.86 -9.64 -9.11
N GLU A 108 -6.50 -8.89 -10.17
CA GLU A 108 -5.76 -9.41 -11.31
C GLU A 108 -4.38 -9.92 -10.85
N LYS A 109 -4.03 -11.13 -11.28
CA LYS A 109 -2.75 -11.76 -10.95
C LYS A 109 -1.71 -11.49 -12.01
N ARG A 110 -0.55 -11.00 -11.60
CA ARG A 110 0.54 -10.63 -12.50
C ARG A 110 1.89 -11.18 -12.06
N GLU A 111 2.77 -11.42 -13.04
CA GLU A 111 4.14 -11.80 -12.73
C GLU A 111 4.91 -10.58 -12.20
N PRO A 112 5.57 -10.67 -11.04
CA PRO A 112 6.32 -9.54 -10.47
C PRO A 112 7.44 -9.04 -11.38
N GLU A 113 8.06 -9.94 -12.16
CA GLU A 113 9.09 -9.57 -13.13
C GLU A 113 8.56 -8.60 -14.19
N ASP A 114 7.32 -8.79 -14.66
CA ASP A 114 6.71 -7.92 -15.67
C ASP A 114 6.38 -6.55 -15.08
N VAL A 115 5.81 -6.53 -13.87
CA VAL A 115 5.47 -5.30 -13.14
C VAL A 115 6.71 -4.44 -12.87
N ILE A 116 7.80 -5.06 -12.39
CA ILE A 116 9.08 -4.38 -12.15
C ILE A 116 9.68 -3.83 -13.46
N GLN A 117 9.60 -4.61 -14.54
CA GLN A 117 10.11 -4.20 -15.85
C GLN A 117 9.32 -3.02 -16.44
N GLU A 118 8.00 -3.00 -16.25
CA GLU A 118 7.14 -1.89 -16.67
C GLU A 118 7.45 -0.61 -15.91
N ASP A 119 7.59 -0.68 -14.58
CA ASP A 119 7.93 0.47 -13.74
C ASP A 119 9.33 1.04 -14.06
N TYR A 120 10.28 0.18 -14.42
CA TYR A 120 11.58 0.59 -14.94
C TYR A 120 11.44 1.38 -16.26
N GLU A 121 10.65 0.90 -17.22
CA GLU A 121 10.42 1.59 -18.48
C GLU A 121 9.63 2.90 -18.31
N VAL A 122 8.67 2.93 -17.37
CA VAL A 122 7.99 4.16 -16.95
C VAL A 122 9.00 5.19 -16.44
N SER A 123 9.95 4.78 -15.59
CA SER A 123 10.98 5.67 -15.07
C SER A 123 11.88 6.24 -16.16
N LYS A 124 12.23 5.42 -17.17
CA LYS A 124 12.98 5.90 -18.34
C LYS A 124 12.17 6.93 -19.14
N LYS A 125 10.89 6.66 -19.40
CA LYS A 125 9.99 7.61 -20.09
C LYS A 125 9.87 8.93 -19.32
N ARG A 126 9.69 8.88 -17.99
CA ARG A 126 9.66 10.09 -17.13
C ARG A 126 10.96 10.89 -17.26
N LYS A 127 12.11 10.21 -17.13
CA LYS A 127 13.45 10.82 -17.24
C LYS A 127 13.67 11.49 -18.59
N GLU A 128 13.31 10.81 -19.69
CA GLU A 128 13.44 11.35 -21.05
C GLU A 128 12.52 12.56 -21.26
N LYS A 129 11.26 12.48 -20.83
CA LYS A 129 10.31 13.60 -20.94
C LYS A 129 10.75 14.82 -20.14
N MET A 130 11.22 14.63 -18.91
CA MET A 130 11.72 15.73 -18.08
C MET A 130 12.96 16.37 -18.69
N LYS A 131 13.92 15.56 -19.19
CA LYS A 131 15.12 16.05 -19.86
C LYS A 131 14.81 16.82 -21.14
N ASN A 132 13.84 16.36 -21.94
CA ASN A 132 13.45 17.03 -23.19
C ASN A 132 12.76 18.38 -22.96
N ASN A 133 12.22 18.62 -21.76
CA ASN A 133 11.58 19.88 -21.38
C ASN A 133 12.45 20.73 -20.44
N GLU A 134 13.71 20.34 -20.22
CA GLU A 134 14.64 21.04 -19.35
C GLU A 134 14.97 22.42 -19.93
N GLY A 135 14.79 23.47 -19.12
CA GLY A 135 15.05 24.86 -19.53
C GLY A 135 13.98 25.50 -20.43
N THR A 136 12.95 24.77 -20.86
CA THR A 136 11.84 25.30 -21.67
C THR A 136 10.55 25.48 -20.87
N ALA A 137 10.38 24.73 -19.77
CA ALA A 137 9.22 24.83 -18.90
C ALA A 137 9.21 26.13 -18.09
N LYS A 138 8.10 26.88 -18.15
CA LYS A 138 7.86 28.07 -17.32
C LYS A 138 7.80 27.72 -15.83
N ASP A 139 7.28 26.54 -15.52
CA ASP A 139 7.23 25.95 -14.18
C ASP A 139 7.76 24.50 -14.26
N PRO A 140 9.05 24.29 -13.92
CA PRO A 140 9.66 22.96 -13.97
C PRO A 140 9.02 21.95 -13.02
N VAL A 141 8.48 22.39 -11.88
CA VAL A 141 7.85 21.48 -10.90
C VAL A 141 6.53 20.98 -11.43
N LYS A 142 5.69 21.89 -11.93
CA LYS A 142 4.41 21.53 -12.55
C LYS A 142 4.60 20.59 -13.75
N MET A 143 5.64 20.82 -14.56
CA MET A 143 5.98 19.90 -15.66
C MET A 143 6.32 18.49 -15.15
N MET A 144 7.10 18.38 -14.06
CA MET A 144 7.44 17.09 -13.46
C MET A 144 6.21 16.38 -12.88
N GLU A 145 5.28 17.12 -12.27
CA GLU A 145 3.99 16.62 -11.78
C GLU A 145 3.12 16.08 -12.92
N GLU A 146 2.98 16.83 -14.01
CA GLU A 146 2.25 16.42 -15.21
C GLU A 146 2.85 15.15 -15.83
N VAL A 147 4.18 15.04 -15.89
CA VAL A 147 4.86 13.82 -16.36
C VAL A 147 4.61 12.64 -15.42
N ALA A 148 4.68 12.84 -14.10
CA ALA A 148 4.43 11.77 -13.14
C ALA A 148 2.98 11.27 -13.19
N ALA A 149 2.01 12.19 -13.36
CA ALA A 149 0.60 11.87 -13.50
C ALA A 149 0.30 11.10 -14.81
N ALA A 150 0.97 11.46 -15.91
CA ALA A 150 0.78 10.80 -17.20
C ALA A 150 1.42 9.41 -17.29
N PHE A 151 2.46 9.14 -16.50
CA PHE A 151 3.20 7.88 -16.54
C PHE A 151 3.23 7.24 -15.16
N LYS A 152 2.09 6.72 -14.67
CA LYS A 152 1.98 6.10 -13.35
C LYS A 152 2.75 4.77 -13.24
N TYR A 153 3.19 4.47 -12.03
CA TYR A 153 3.72 3.16 -11.66
C TYR A 153 2.59 2.19 -11.32
N ASN A 154 2.90 0.90 -11.30
CA ASN A 154 1.96 -0.17 -10.93
C ASN A 154 1.77 -0.27 -9.40
N CYS A 155 1.70 0.86 -8.70
CA CYS A 155 1.61 0.92 -7.24
C CYS A 155 0.46 1.84 -6.83
N GLU A 156 -0.38 1.34 -5.94
CA GLU A 156 -1.41 2.10 -5.25
C GLU A 156 -0.89 2.60 -3.90
N HIS A 157 -1.31 3.80 -3.53
CA HIS A 157 -1.26 4.29 -2.15
C HIS A 157 -2.67 4.22 -1.59
N ALA A 158 -2.97 3.27 -0.70
CA ALA A 158 -4.34 3.13 -0.17
C ALA A 158 -4.85 4.42 0.49
N VAL A 159 -3.95 5.25 1.05
CA VAL A 159 -4.22 6.65 1.42
C VAL A 159 -3.69 7.55 0.31
N PRO A 160 -4.52 8.36 -0.40
CA PRO A 160 -4.06 9.17 -1.52
C PRO A 160 -2.94 10.12 -1.12
N GLN A 161 -1.86 10.14 -1.90
CA GLN A 161 -0.71 10.98 -1.60
C GLN A 161 -1.04 12.48 -1.54
N SER A 162 -2.04 12.93 -2.31
CA SER A 162 -2.51 14.31 -2.31
C SER A 162 -3.12 14.73 -0.99
N TRP A 163 -3.59 13.80 -0.15
CA TRP A 163 -4.21 14.12 1.13
C TRP A 163 -3.21 14.52 2.22
N PHE A 164 -1.92 14.24 2.02
CA PHE A 164 -0.83 14.54 2.96
C PHE A 164 0.37 15.20 2.27
N ASN A 165 0.15 15.83 1.11
CA ASN A 165 1.16 16.57 0.35
C ASN A 165 2.40 15.75 -0.06
N GLU A 166 2.25 14.44 -0.27
CA GLU A 166 3.34 13.52 -0.64
C GLU A 166 4.55 13.56 0.33
N GLN A 167 4.33 13.94 1.59
CA GLN A 167 5.41 14.06 2.57
C GLN A 167 5.97 12.69 2.98
N GLU A 168 7.28 12.63 3.18
CA GLU A 168 7.95 11.48 3.82
C GLU A 168 7.86 11.63 5.35
N PRO A 169 7.82 10.53 6.12
CA PRO A 169 7.95 9.13 5.70
C PRO A 169 6.65 8.49 5.19
N MET A 170 5.52 9.22 5.24
CA MET A 170 4.21 8.67 4.87
C MET A 170 4.20 8.13 3.45
N ARG A 171 4.80 8.82 2.49
CA ARG A 171 4.77 8.42 1.09
C ARG A 171 5.46 7.07 0.83
N GLY A 172 6.54 6.77 1.55
CA GLY A 172 7.28 5.51 1.42
C GLY A 172 6.90 4.40 2.41
N ASP A 173 5.98 4.64 3.35
CA ASP A 173 5.52 3.64 4.31
C ASP A 173 4.78 2.49 3.60
N LEU A 174 5.36 1.29 3.63
CA LEU A 174 4.89 0.12 2.87
C LEU A 174 3.54 -0.43 3.35
N HIS A 175 3.11 -0.08 4.58
CA HIS A 175 1.81 -0.55 5.13
C HIS A 175 0.60 -0.02 4.37
N HIS A 176 0.77 0.97 3.49
CA HIS A 176 -0.30 1.42 2.59
C HIS A 176 0.10 1.43 1.10
N LEU A 177 1.17 0.72 0.72
CA LEU A 177 1.57 0.54 -0.68
C LEU A 177 1.23 -0.86 -1.18
N PHE A 178 0.60 -0.94 -2.36
CA PHE A 178 0.13 -2.20 -2.93
C PHE A 178 0.35 -2.25 -4.44
N THR A 179 0.48 -3.44 -5.00
CA THR A 179 0.43 -3.63 -6.47
C THR A 179 -0.95 -3.24 -6.98
N CYS A 180 -0.99 -2.45 -8.06
CA CYS A 180 -2.22 -2.02 -8.70
C CYS A 180 -1.94 -1.55 -10.12
N GLU A 181 -2.79 -1.90 -11.07
CA GLU A 181 -2.66 -1.41 -12.43
C GLU A 181 -2.81 0.13 -12.49
N PRO A 182 -2.03 0.82 -13.33
CA PRO A 182 -2.18 2.26 -13.57
C PRO A 182 -3.61 2.69 -13.92
N LEU A 183 -4.38 1.81 -14.57
CA LEU A 183 -5.79 2.05 -14.90
C LEU A 183 -6.65 2.08 -13.64
N CYS A 184 -6.62 1.04 -12.80
CA CYS A 184 -7.39 0.98 -11.56
C CYS A 184 -7.00 2.12 -10.59
N ASN A 185 -5.70 2.39 -10.45
CA ASN A 185 -5.21 3.54 -9.68
C ASN A 185 -5.77 4.87 -10.25
N SER A 186 -5.89 5.01 -11.57
CA SER A 186 -6.48 6.20 -12.19
C SER A 186 -7.98 6.33 -11.99
N ILE A 187 -8.73 5.22 -12.04
CA ILE A 187 -10.16 5.19 -11.73
C ILE A 187 -10.40 5.57 -10.26
N ARG A 188 -9.59 5.02 -9.35
CA ARG A 188 -9.67 5.30 -7.92
C ARG A 188 -9.38 6.77 -7.58
N SER A 189 -8.48 7.42 -8.34
CA SER A 189 -8.13 8.84 -8.17
C SER A 189 -7.70 9.17 -6.73
N ASN A 190 -8.29 10.17 -6.10
CA ASN A 190 -8.12 10.49 -4.67
C ASN A 190 -9.46 10.42 -3.92
N TYR A 191 -10.37 9.58 -4.41
CA TYR A 191 -11.72 9.47 -3.88
C TYR A 191 -11.71 8.72 -2.54
N PRO A 192 -12.45 9.20 -1.51
CA PRO A 192 -12.68 8.44 -0.29
C PRO A 192 -13.42 7.13 -0.60
N TYR A 193 -13.13 6.12 0.23
CA TYR A 193 -13.80 4.84 0.16
C TYR A 193 -15.29 4.97 0.52
N HIS A 194 -16.12 4.19 -0.16
CA HIS A 194 -17.56 4.15 0.01
C HIS A 194 -18.10 2.74 -0.26
N ASP A 195 -19.28 2.43 0.26
CA ASP A 195 -20.02 1.19 -0.01
C ASP A 195 -21.33 1.58 -0.72
N PHE A 196 -21.37 1.41 -2.04
CA PHE A 196 -22.52 1.72 -2.87
C PHE A 196 -23.61 0.66 -2.67
N GLU A 197 -24.83 1.12 -2.36
CA GLU A 197 -25.99 0.24 -2.31
C GLU A 197 -26.18 -0.51 -3.64
N GLY A 198 -26.28 -1.85 -3.57
CA GLY A 198 -26.54 -2.69 -4.73
C GLY A 198 -25.34 -2.96 -5.63
N TYR A 199 -24.11 -2.60 -5.22
CA TYR A 199 -22.90 -3.11 -5.86
C TYR A 199 -22.73 -4.60 -5.51
N PRO A 200 -22.84 -5.52 -6.49
CA PRO A 200 -22.90 -6.95 -6.19
C PRO A 200 -21.56 -7.46 -5.66
N LYS A 201 -21.62 -8.33 -4.63
CA LYS A 201 -20.44 -8.92 -3.97
C LYS A 201 -19.86 -10.17 -4.69
N ASP A 202 -20.39 -10.57 -5.85
CA ASP A 202 -19.80 -11.49 -6.86
C ASP A 202 -20.85 -12.23 -7.73
N GLU A 203 -20.42 -12.60 -8.95
CA GLU A 203 -20.97 -13.52 -9.97
C GLU A 203 -22.15 -13.13 -10.91
N GLN A 204 -22.89 -12.03 -10.69
CA GLN A 204 -24.02 -11.66 -11.59
C GLN A 204 -24.03 -10.20 -12.08
N ALA A 205 -22.89 -9.51 -12.07
CA ALA A 205 -22.78 -8.26 -12.83
C ALA A 205 -22.68 -8.59 -14.33
N ASP A 206 -23.64 -8.11 -15.13
CA ASP A 206 -23.70 -8.27 -16.58
C ASP A 206 -22.33 -8.05 -17.25
N LEU A 207 -21.92 -9.02 -18.07
CA LEU A 207 -20.64 -9.18 -18.78
C LEU A 207 -20.24 -8.04 -19.75
N ASN A 208 -20.87 -6.87 -19.69
CA ASN A 208 -20.76 -5.82 -20.70
C ASN A 208 -19.90 -4.61 -20.32
N ARG A 209 -19.10 -4.68 -19.25
CA ARG A 209 -18.42 -3.49 -18.77
C ARG A 209 -16.96 -3.88 -18.49
N ILE A 210 -16.16 -3.95 -19.56
CA ILE A 210 -14.75 -4.40 -19.47
C ILE A 210 -13.84 -3.39 -18.70
N GLU A 211 -14.43 -2.30 -18.16
CA GLU A 211 -13.87 -1.42 -17.11
C GLU A 211 -14.17 -1.92 -15.66
N ASP A 212 -14.83 -3.08 -15.50
CA ASP A 212 -15.54 -3.52 -14.29
C ASP A 212 -14.70 -4.03 -13.12
N GLN A 213 -13.49 -4.52 -13.34
CA GLN A 213 -12.86 -5.31 -12.27
C GLN A 213 -12.20 -4.44 -11.19
N CYS A 214 -11.88 -3.17 -11.44
CA CYS A 214 -11.20 -2.34 -10.43
C CYS A 214 -12.10 -1.97 -9.25
N GLY A 215 -13.42 -2.01 -9.40
CA GLY A 215 -14.37 -1.42 -8.48
C GLY A 215 -15.17 -0.27 -9.10
N LYS A 216 -16.03 0.34 -8.30
CA LYS A 216 -16.94 1.40 -8.71
C LYS A 216 -16.44 2.78 -8.30
N ALA A 217 -16.33 3.70 -9.25
CA ALA A 217 -16.10 5.12 -9.00
C ALA A 217 -17.31 5.95 -9.45
N GLU A 218 -17.94 6.69 -8.53
CA GLU A 218 -19.11 7.53 -8.84
C GLU A 218 -19.17 8.70 -7.84
N ASN A 219 -19.54 9.90 -8.30
CA ASN A 219 -19.71 11.09 -7.43
C ASN A 219 -18.49 11.39 -6.52
N GLU A 220 -17.28 11.23 -7.05
CA GLU A 220 -16.01 11.36 -6.29
C GLU A 220 -15.90 10.41 -5.09
N LEU A 221 -16.56 9.25 -5.15
CA LEU A 221 -16.48 8.15 -4.19
C LEU A 221 -15.96 6.91 -4.89
N PHE A 222 -15.32 5.99 -4.14
CA PHE A 222 -14.78 4.75 -4.70
C PHE A 222 -15.06 3.53 -3.81
N GLU A 223 -15.53 2.45 -4.42
CA GLU A 223 -15.67 1.14 -3.79
C GLU A 223 -14.77 0.16 -4.54
N PRO A 224 -13.77 -0.46 -3.91
CA PRO A 224 -12.93 -1.44 -4.58
C PRO A 224 -13.72 -2.74 -4.81
N GLU A 225 -13.47 -3.41 -5.93
CA GLU A 225 -14.01 -4.75 -6.19
C GLU A 225 -13.43 -5.78 -5.23
N TYR A 226 -12.11 -5.72 -5.05
CA TYR A 226 -11.36 -6.66 -4.21
C TYR A 226 -10.74 -5.98 -2.98
N ALA A 227 -10.49 -6.78 -1.93
CA ALA A 227 -9.68 -6.43 -0.76
C ALA A 227 -10.12 -5.20 0.05
N LYS A 228 -11.44 -5.02 0.25
CA LYS A 228 -12.02 -3.97 1.12
C LYS A 228 -11.43 -3.99 2.52
N GLY A 229 -11.32 -5.16 3.15
CA GLY A 229 -10.74 -5.30 4.49
C GLY A 229 -9.27 -4.90 4.55
N THR A 230 -8.50 -5.29 3.53
CA THR A 230 -7.07 -4.96 3.44
C THR A 230 -6.85 -3.45 3.32
N VAL A 231 -7.58 -2.77 2.43
CA VAL A 231 -7.43 -1.30 2.27
C VAL A 231 -7.97 -0.56 3.49
N ALA A 232 -9.01 -1.10 4.14
CA ALA A 232 -9.51 -0.55 5.39
C ALA A 232 -8.45 -0.61 6.50
N ARG A 233 -7.77 -1.73 6.68
CA ARG A 233 -6.67 -1.85 7.66
C ARG A 233 -5.49 -0.94 7.36
N ALA A 234 -5.15 -0.73 6.09
CA ALA A 234 -4.10 0.22 5.72
C ALA A 234 -4.50 1.67 6.03
N MET A 235 -5.74 2.05 5.74
CA MET A 235 -6.29 3.37 6.09
C MET A 235 -6.32 3.58 7.61
N LEU A 236 -6.85 2.62 8.37
CA LEU A 236 -6.93 2.66 9.83
C LEU A 236 -5.53 2.74 10.47
N TYR A 237 -4.58 1.95 9.99
CA TYR A 237 -3.18 2.05 10.38
C TYR A 237 -2.62 3.44 10.12
N PHE A 238 -2.86 4.03 8.94
CA PHE A 238 -2.33 5.33 8.60
C PHE A 238 -2.90 6.44 9.51
N LEU A 239 -4.21 6.39 9.78
CA LEU A 239 -4.88 7.31 10.69
C LEU A 239 -4.31 7.22 12.11
N LEU A 240 -4.02 5.99 12.57
CA LEU A 240 -3.35 5.76 13.84
C LEU A 240 -1.91 6.29 13.84
N ARG A 241 -1.10 5.90 12.86
CA ARG A 241 0.34 6.19 12.79
C ARG A 241 0.67 7.66 12.57
N TYR A 242 -0.16 8.37 11.79
CA TYR A 242 0.08 9.73 11.33
C TYR A 242 -1.08 10.67 11.73
N PRO A 243 -1.35 10.82 13.05
CA PRO A 243 -2.47 11.61 13.51
C PRO A 243 -2.31 13.08 13.09
N GLY A 244 -3.34 13.62 12.42
CA GLY A 244 -3.35 15.01 11.97
C GLY A 244 -2.55 15.31 10.70
N CYS A 245 -1.94 14.31 10.06
CA CYS A 245 -1.18 14.52 8.81
C CYS A 245 -2.05 14.58 7.56
N ILE A 246 -3.26 13.99 7.59
CA ILE A 246 -4.25 14.15 6.52
C ILE A 246 -4.87 15.54 6.63
N GLU A 247 -4.91 16.28 5.52
CA GLU A 247 -5.55 17.58 5.46
C GLU A 247 -7.01 17.52 5.93
N ALA A 248 -7.43 18.52 6.73
CA ALA A 248 -8.73 18.52 7.40
C ALA A 248 -9.92 18.42 6.43
N SER A 249 -9.79 18.92 5.20
CA SER A 249 -10.79 18.80 4.13
C SER A 249 -11.03 17.34 3.71
N HIS A 250 -9.96 16.55 3.62
CA HIS A 250 -10.00 15.13 3.27
C HIS A 250 -10.37 14.26 4.46
N ARG A 251 -9.85 14.56 5.66
CA ARG A 251 -10.15 13.81 6.89
C ARG A 251 -11.66 13.75 7.19
N LYS A 252 -12.40 14.82 6.89
CA LYS A 252 -13.86 14.89 7.06
C LYS A 252 -14.66 14.00 6.11
N LYS A 253 -14.04 13.56 5.00
CA LYS A 253 -14.67 12.69 4.00
C LYS A 253 -14.41 11.20 4.26
N ILE A 254 -13.54 10.88 5.22
CA ILE A 254 -13.24 9.49 5.59
C ILE A 254 -14.34 8.99 6.51
N ASP A 255 -14.98 7.89 6.11
CA ASP A 255 -15.96 7.19 6.93
C ASP A 255 -15.24 6.13 7.78
N ASP A 256 -14.87 6.51 9.00
CA ASP A 256 -14.17 5.62 9.94
C ASP A 256 -15.02 4.39 10.29
N GLY A 257 -16.35 4.54 10.32
CA GLY A 257 -17.29 3.44 10.58
C GLY A 257 -17.29 2.41 9.47
N LEU A 258 -17.28 2.86 8.22
CA LEU A 258 -17.15 1.98 7.05
C LEU A 258 -15.83 1.20 7.07
N LEU A 259 -14.71 1.86 7.36
CA LEU A 259 -13.41 1.18 7.44
C LEU A 259 -13.41 0.09 8.52
N LEU A 260 -14.00 0.38 9.69
CA LEU A 260 -14.12 -0.61 10.76
C LEU A 260 -15.05 -1.77 10.38
N GLU A 261 -16.14 -1.49 9.65
CA GLU A 261 -17.06 -2.51 9.15
C GLU A 261 -16.35 -3.45 8.17
N TRP A 262 -15.67 -2.91 7.15
CA TRP A 262 -14.90 -3.72 6.20
C TRP A 262 -13.78 -4.51 6.88
N HIS A 263 -13.08 -3.90 7.84
CA HIS A 263 -12.07 -4.58 8.65
C HIS A 263 -12.63 -5.80 9.41
N LYS A 264 -13.84 -5.69 9.98
CA LYS A 264 -14.51 -6.78 10.68
C LYS A 264 -15.04 -7.86 9.74
N GLN A 265 -15.61 -7.46 8.60
CA GLN A 265 -16.20 -8.38 7.62
C GLN A 265 -15.14 -9.23 6.90
N GLU A 266 -13.96 -8.65 6.62
CA GLU A 266 -12.87 -9.30 5.89
C GLU A 266 -11.60 -9.36 6.75
N PRO A 267 -11.46 -10.35 7.65
CA PRO A 267 -10.30 -10.44 8.56
C PRO A 267 -8.98 -10.67 7.80
N PRO A 268 -7.82 -10.33 8.41
CA PRO A 268 -6.53 -10.52 7.76
C PRO A 268 -6.24 -11.99 7.42
N GLU A 269 -5.79 -12.23 6.20
CA GLU A 269 -5.35 -13.55 5.76
C GLU A 269 -3.81 -13.69 5.76
N VAL A 270 -3.31 -14.88 5.42
CA VAL A 270 -1.88 -15.21 5.39
C VAL A 270 -1.05 -14.22 4.56
N TYR A 271 -1.60 -13.68 3.48
CA TYR A 271 -0.95 -12.63 2.70
C TYR A 271 -0.70 -11.34 3.50
N GLU A 272 -1.67 -10.88 4.29
CA GLU A 272 -1.50 -9.68 5.11
C GLU A 272 -0.57 -9.92 6.29
N LEU A 273 -0.60 -11.12 6.88
CA LEU A 273 0.33 -11.51 7.94
C LEU A 273 1.77 -11.55 7.43
N HIS A 274 1.99 -12.15 6.25
CA HIS A 274 3.28 -12.14 5.56
C HIS A 274 3.76 -10.71 5.31
N ARG A 275 2.89 -9.86 4.77
CA ARG A 275 3.22 -8.46 4.51
C ARG A 275 3.61 -7.71 5.75
N ASN A 276 2.83 -7.83 6.82
CA ASN A 276 3.11 -7.15 8.06
C ASN A 276 4.48 -7.56 8.65
N GLN A 277 4.81 -8.85 8.57
CA GLN A 277 6.13 -9.36 8.96
C GLN A 277 7.25 -8.81 8.06
N ALA A 278 7.10 -8.92 6.74
CA ALA A 278 8.09 -8.45 5.76
C ALA A 278 8.33 -6.93 5.86
N ILE A 279 7.28 -6.14 6.12
CA ILE A 279 7.38 -4.70 6.31
C ILE A 279 8.09 -4.38 7.64
N SER A 280 7.79 -5.11 8.72
CA SER A 280 8.48 -4.94 10.01
C SER A 280 9.98 -5.23 9.90
N GLU A 281 10.40 -6.20 9.09
CA GLU A 281 11.81 -6.46 8.83
C GLU A 281 12.50 -5.31 8.06
N LEU A 282 11.76 -4.56 7.25
CA LEU A 282 12.28 -3.45 6.44
C LEU A 282 12.23 -2.10 7.16
N GLN A 283 11.14 -1.79 7.85
CA GLN A 283 10.87 -0.48 8.47
C GLN A 283 10.96 -0.50 10.00
N GLY A 284 10.81 -1.68 10.62
CA GLY A 284 10.79 -1.91 12.06
C GLY A 284 9.36 -2.01 12.63
N ASN A 285 8.45 -1.14 12.20
CA ASN A 285 7.08 -1.04 12.72
C ASN A 285 6.10 -2.07 12.13
N ARG A 286 5.11 -2.44 12.95
CA ARG A 286 4.03 -3.37 12.62
C ARG A 286 2.66 -2.68 12.59
N ASN A 287 1.75 -3.20 11.78
CA ASN A 287 0.36 -2.77 11.72
C ASN A 287 -0.49 -3.58 12.75
N PRO A 288 -0.96 -2.95 13.84
CA PRO A 288 -1.73 -3.65 14.87
C PRO A 288 -3.10 -4.14 14.38
N TYR A 289 -3.68 -3.51 13.34
CA TYR A 289 -4.95 -3.97 12.76
C TYR A 289 -4.80 -5.32 12.03
N ILE A 290 -3.59 -5.72 11.66
CA ILE A 290 -3.30 -7.04 11.09
C ILE A 290 -2.98 -8.05 12.19
N ASP A 291 -2.20 -7.65 13.21
CA ASP A 291 -1.72 -8.54 14.27
C ASP A 291 -2.77 -8.84 15.37
N PHE A 292 -3.63 -7.86 15.67
CA PHE A 292 -4.69 -7.89 16.69
C PHE A 292 -6.01 -7.36 16.13
N PRO A 293 -6.58 -8.00 15.08
CA PRO A 293 -7.71 -7.45 14.35
C PRO A 293 -8.96 -7.28 15.22
N MET A 294 -9.23 -8.21 16.15
CA MET A 294 -10.42 -8.16 17.00
C MET A 294 -10.31 -7.06 18.07
N GLU A 295 -9.16 -6.95 18.70
CA GLU A 295 -8.89 -5.97 19.74
C GLU A 295 -8.91 -4.56 19.15
N MET A 296 -8.24 -4.36 18.01
CA MET A 296 -8.22 -3.07 17.31
C MET A 296 -9.60 -2.65 16.79
N ALA A 297 -10.46 -3.60 16.40
CA ALA A 297 -11.85 -3.30 16.06
C ALA A 297 -12.65 -2.81 17.29
N GLY A 298 -12.34 -3.33 18.48
CA GLY A 298 -13.03 -2.97 19.73
C GLY A 298 -12.58 -1.65 20.36
N PHE A 299 -11.37 -1.17 20.08
CA PHE A 299 -10.92 0.16 20.54
C PHE A 299 -11.65 1.30 19.83
N ALA A 300 -11.93 1.13 18.54
CA ALA A 300 -12.55 2.17 17.72
C ALA A 300 -14.06 2.32 17.95
N GLU A 301 -14.70 1.40 18.68
CA GLU A 301 -16.11 1.52 19.13
C GLU A 301 -16.26 2.38 20.40
N LEU A 302 -15.15 2.75 21.06
CA LEU A 302 -15.13 3.49 22.32
C LEU A 302 -14.85 4.99 22.16
N VAL A 303 -14.58 5.44 20.93
CA VAL A 303 -14.22 6.84 20.58
C VAL A 303 -15.36 7.52 19.82
#